data_AF-A0A7H8QQE9-F1
#
_entry.id   AF-A0A7H8QQE9-F1
#
_cell.length_a   1.000
_cell.length_b   1.000
_cell.length_c   1.000
_cell.angle_alpha   90.00
_cell.angle_beta   90.00
_cell.angle_gamma   90.00
#
_symmetry.space_group_name_H-M   'P 1'
#
loop_
_entity.id
_entity.type
_entity.pdbx_description
1 polymer ?
#
loop_
_entity_poly.entity_id
_entity_poly.type
_entity_poly.pdbx_seq_one_letter_code
_entity_poly.pdbx_strand_id
1 'polypeptide(L)'
;MAHGSKWTREQHRYIIIMKLGTNYLWREIADRFREKFPKTTVNGKDCESKFNKELKFGAERFWVEDFKRDGTIPEGDDAGRIIGLLVLWLGELPLENREL
;
A
#
# COMPACT_ATOMS: atom_id res chain seq x y z
N MET A 1 -11.07 26.02 -0.62
CA MET A 1 -11.02 24.54 -0.67
C MET A 1 -9.56 24.15 -0.50
N ALA A 2 -9.20 23.53 0.61
CA ALA A 2 -7.80 23.18 0.87
C ALA A 2 -7.36 22.12 -0.15
N HIS A 3 -6.48 22.51 -1.07
CA HIS A 3 -5.79 21.58 -1.96
C HIS A 3 -5.09 20.53 -1.10
N GLY A 4 -5.34 19.25 -1.41
CA GLY A 4 -5.02 18.10 -0.59
C GLY A 4 -3.60 18.14 -0.02
N SER A 5 -3.50 17.90 1.27
CA SER A 5 -2.24 17.63 1.95
C SER A 5 -1.42 16.61 1.15
N LYS A 6 -0.15 16.95 0.90
CA LYS A 6 0.79 16.10 0.15
C LYS A 6 0.90 14.75 0.86
N TRP A 7 0.57 13.68 0.14
CA TRP A 7 0.70 12.32 0.65
C TRP A 7 2.18 11.98 0.82
N THR A 8 2.53 11.31 1.92
CA THR A 8 3.91 10.90 2.18
C THR A 8 4.26 9.63 1.40
N ARG A 9 5.56 9.35 1.22
CA ARG A 9 6.01 8.08 0.60
C ARG A 9 5.51 6.86 1.38
N GLU A 10 5.49 6.94 2.70
CA GLU A 10 5.00 5.84 3.54
C GLU A 10 3.50 5.56 3.30
N GLN A 11 2.69 6.62 3.15
CA GLN A 11 1.28 6.49 2.80
C GLN A 11 1.08 5.88 1.40
N HIS A 12 1.94 6.22 0.44
CA HIS A 12 1.92 5.58 -0.89
C HIS A 12 2.22 4.09 -0.80
N ARG A 13 3.32 3.72 -0.12
CA ARG A 13 3.69 2.33 0.12
C ARG A 13 2.58 1.56 0.79
N TYR A 14 1.91 2.16 1.77
CA TYR A 14 0.78 1.54 2.46
C TYR A 14 -0.36 1.20 1.51
N ILE A 15 -0.78 2.14 0.64
CA ILE A 15 -1.84 1.82 -0.33
C ILE A 15 -1.40 0.71 -1.28
N ILE A 16 -0.16 0.74 -1.79
CA ILE A 16 0.35 -0.30 -2.69
C ILE A 16 0.31 -1.66 -2.01
N ILE A 17 0.87 -1.76 -0.80
CA ILE A 17 0.93 -2.99 -0.01
C ILE A 17 -0.46 -3.51 0.31
N MET A 18 -1.36 -2.66 0.80
CA MET A 18 -2.71 -3.11 1.13
C MET A 18 -3.48 -3.52 -0.12
N LYS A 19 -3.32 -2.81 -1.24
CA LYS A 19 -4.06 -3.15 -2.45
C LYS A 19 -3.57 -4.44 -3.12
N LEU A 20 -2.27 -4.70 -3.08
CA LEU A 20 -1.69 -5.87 -3.73
C LEU A 20 -1.53 -7.08 -2.82
N GLY A 21 -1.39 -6.85 -1.51
CA GLY A 21 -1.10 -7.87 -0.51
C GLY A 21 -2.32 -8.34 0.28
N THR A 22 -3.52 -7.84 -0.03
CA THR A 22 -4.76 -8.23 0.67
C THR A 22 -5.95 -8.33 -0.29
N ASN A 23 -6.98 -9.04 0.15
CA ASN A 23 -8.27 -9.11 -0.53
C ASN A 23 -9.24 -7.98 -0.13
N TYR A 24 -8.76 -6.99 0.65
CA TYR A 24 -9.60 -5.90 1.14
C TYR A 24 -10.15 -5.01 0.01
N LEU A 25 -11.39 -4.59 0.19
CA LEU A 25 -12.03 -3.55 -0.59
C LEU A 25 -11.45 -2.18 -0.25
N TRP A 26 -11.57 -1.21 -1.16
CA TRP A 26 -11.05 0.14 -0.95
C TRP A 26 -11.56 0.82 0.33
N ARG A 27 -12.80 0.53 0.73
CA ARG A 27 -13.37 1.01 1.98
C ARG A 27 -12.58 0.50 3.19
N GLU A 28 -12.31 -0.81 3.23
CA GLU A 28 -11.55 -1.46 4.31
C GLU A 28 -10.10 -1.00 4.31
N ILE A 29 -9.48 -0.85 3.14
CA ILE A 29 -8.13 -0.26 3.01
C ILE A 29 -8.10 1.14 3.63
N ALA A 30 -9.12 1.97 3.38
CA ALA A 30 -9.20 3.31 3.96
C ALA A 30 -9.43 3.29 5.47
N ASP A 31 -10.22 2.35 5.99
CA ASP A 31 -10.41 2.16 7.43
C ASP A 31 -9.06 1.85 8.10
N ARG A 32 -8.31 0.89 7.56
CA ARG A 32 -6.96 0.54 8.02
C ARG A 32 -5.96 1.69 7.84
N PHE A 33 -6.06 2.44 6.75
CA PHE A 33 -5.22 3.63 6.51
C PHE A 33 -5.41 4.69 7.60
N ARG A 34 -6.65 4.92 8.05
CA ARG A 34 -6.93 5.88 9.12
C ARG A 34 -6.48 5.38 10.49
N GLU A 35 -6.46 4.08 10.72
CA GLU A 35 -5.84 3.47 11.91
C GLU A 35 -4.33 3.71 11.91
N LYS A 36 -3.65 3.48 10.77
CA LYS A 36 -2.18 3.63 10.65
C LYS A 36 -1.72 5.09 10.66
N PHE A 37 -2.47 5.97 10.02
CA PHE A 37 -2.16 7.40 9.88
C PHE A 37 -3.25 8.26 10.53
N PRO A 38 -3.27 8.38 11.86
CA PRO A 38 -4.30 9.13 12.56
C PRO A 38 -4.29 10.59 12.12
N LYS A 39 -5.46 11.25 12.15
CA LYS A 39 -5.73 12.63 11.69
C LYS A 39 -5.97 12.81 10.18
N THR A 40 -5.98 11.74 9.40
CA THR A 40 -6.41 11.79 7.99
C THR A 40 -7.93 11.62 7.85
N THR A 41 -8.52 12.30 6.86
CA THR A 41 -9.93 12.15 6.47
C THR A 41 -10.11 11.31 5.19
N VAL A 42 -9.06 10.61 4.78
CA VAL A 42 -9.01 9.78 3.57
C VAL A 42 -10.09 8.70 3.59
N ASN A 43 -10.85 8.59 2.51
CA ASN A 43 -11.84 7.54 2.27
C ASN A 43 -11.39 6.57 1.16
N GLY A 44 -12.19 5.53 0.89
CA GLY A 44 -11.86 4.52 -0.11
C GLY A 44 -11.68 5.07 -1.52
N LYS A 45 -12.46 6.09 -1.90
CA LYS A 45 -12.34 6.75 -3.21
C LYS A 45 -11.05 7.55 -3.31
N ASP A 46 -10.58 8.16 -2.22
CA ASP A 46 -9.29 8.85 -2.19
C ASP A 46 -8.13 7.87 -2.37
N CYS A 47 -8.15 6.73 -1.66
CA CYS A 47 -7.17 5.65 -1.83
C CYS A 47 -7.16 5.11 -3.25
N GLU A 48 -8.33 4.79 -3.80
CA GLU A 48 -8.48 4.28 -5.17
C GLU A 48 -7.97 5.28 -6.21
N SER A 49 -8.38 6.55 -6.08
CA SER A 49 -7.94 7.64 -6.97
C SER A 49 -6.44 7.83 -6.90
N LYS A 50 -5.85 7.83 -5.69
CA LYS A 50 -4.41 7.95 -5.49
C LYS A 50 -3.67 6.78 -6.14
N PHE A 51 -4.13 5.55 -5.92
CA PHE A 51 -3.53 4.36 -6.53
C PHE A 51 -3.58 4.45 -8.05
N ASN A 52 -4.76 4.65 -8.63
CA ASN A 52 -4.95 4.63 -10.07
C ASN A 52 -4.21 5.76 -10.81
N LYS A 53 -4.07 6.93 -10.18
CA LYS A 53 -3.43 8.11 -10.81
C LYS A 53 -1.92 8.16 -10.63
N GLU A 54 -1.41 7.72 -9.49
CA GLU A 54 0.00 7.96 -9.12
C GLU A 54 0.79 6.68 -8.84
N LEU A 55 0.15 5.62 -8.33
CA LEU A 55 0.87 4.44 -7.81
C LEU A 55 0.83 3.23 -8.74
N LYS A 56 -0.22 3.12 -9.56
CA LYS A 56 -0.47 1.97 -10.45
C LYS A 56 0.69 1.68 -11.42
N PHE A 57 1.38 2.73 -11.83
CA PHE A 57 2.51 2.66 -12.77
C PHE A 57 3.86 2.96 -12.10
N GLY A 58 3.89 3.08 -10.76
CA GLY A 58 5.13 3.33 -10.01
C GLY A 58 5.96 2.06 -9.85
N ALA A 59 7.28 2.21 -9.79
CA ALA A 59 8.22 1.09 -9.60
C ALA A 59 7.89 0.25 -8.34
N GLU A 60 7.50 0.92 -7.26
CA GLU A 60 7.10 0.29 -5.99
C GLU A 60 5.98 -0.77 -6.16
N ARG A 61 5.02 -0.52 -7.06
CA ARG A 61 3.94 -1.46 -7.38
C ARG A 61 4.50 -2.71 -8.06
N PHE A 62 5.40 -2.54 -9.04
CA PHE A 62 6.00 -3.65 -9.76
C PHE A 62 6.89 -4.51 -8.87
N TRP A 63 7.67 -3.90 -7.97
CA TRP A 63 8.48 -4.62 -7.00
C TRP A 63 7.66 -5.55 -6.11
N VAL A 64 6.49 -5.11 -5.64
CA VAL A 64 5.59 -5.96 -4.85
C VAL A 64 5.02 -7.10 -5.68
N GLU A 65 4.66 -6.85 -6.95
CA GLU A 65 4.17 -7.91 -7.84
C GLU A 65 5.23 -8.94 -8.20
N ASP A 66 6.45 -8.49 -8.47
CA ASP A 66 7.58 -9.38 -8.76
C ASP A 66 7.84 -10.28 -7.54
N PHE A 67 7.92 -9.69 -6.34
CA PHE A 67 8.07 -10.45 -5.11
C PHE A 67 6.94 -11.48 -4.91
N LYS A 68 5.68 -11.10 -5.15
CA LYS A 68 4.55 -12.05 -5.06
C LYS A 68 4.62 -13.16 -6.11
N ARG A 69 5.05 -12.83 -7.33
CA ARG A 69 5.04 -13.77 -8.45
C ARG A 69 6.15 -14.82 -8.32
N ASP A 70 7.34 -14.42 -7.94
CA ASP A 70 8.53 -15.27 -8.02
C ASP A 70 9.50 -15.14 -6.82
N GLY A 71 9.14 -14.37 -5.80
CA GLY A 71 9.98 -14.17 -4.61
C GLY A 71 11.16 -13.25 -4.83
N THR A 72 11.27 -12.58 -5.98
CA THR A 72 12.38 -11.66 -6.28
C THR A 72 12.35 -10.46 -5.34
N ILE A 73 13.48 -10.21 -4.68
CA ILE A 73 13.72 -8.97 -3.95
C ILE A 73 14.56 -8.07 -4.85
N PRO A 74 14.00 -6.96 -5.37
CA PRO A 74 14.74 -6.07 -6.25
C PRO A 74 15.88 -5.37 -5.51
N GLU A 75 16.95 -5.05 -6.23
CA GLU A 75 18.11 -4.36 -5.67
C GLU A 75 17.78 -2.91 -5.27
N GLY A 76 18.40 -2.44 -4.19
CA GLY A 76 18.32 -1.07 -3.70
C GLY A 76 17.48 -0.90 -2.44
N ASP A 77 17.86 0.11 -1.64
CA ASP A 77 17.30 0.34 -0.31
C ASP A 77 15.78 0.57 -0.32
N ASP A 78 15.28 1.33 -1.31
CA ASP A 78 13.85 1.63 -1.41
C ASP A 78 13.03 0.39 -1.82
N ALA A 79 13.58 -0.49 -2.66
CA ALA A 79 12.95 -1.74 -3.05
C ALA A 79 12.92 -2.73 -1.88
N GLY A 80 14.06 -2.98 -1.24
CA GLY A 80 14.12 -3.82 -0.05
C GLY A 80 13.21 -3.31 1.07
N ARG A 81 13.11 -1.99 1.24
CA ARG A 81 12.23 -1.38 2.24
C ARG A 81 10.74 -1.64 1.97
N ILE A 82 10.26 -1.54 0.72
CA ILE A 82 8.85 -1.83 0.46
C ILE A 82 8.52 -3.31 0.67
N ILE A 83 9.43 -4.23 0.32
CA ILE A 83 9.23 -5.66 0.58
C ILE A 83 9.25 -5.96 2.08
N GLY A 84 10.15 -5.34 2.85
CA GLY A 84 10.15 -5.46 4.31
C GLY A 84 8.85 -4.94 4.95
N LEU A 85 8.35 -3.79 4.47
CA LEU A 85 7.07 -3.24 4.92
C LEU A 85 5.87 -4.10 4.50
N LEU A 86 5.90 -4.72 3.32
CA LEU A 86 4.89 -5.68 2.86
C LEU A 86 4.77 -6.83 3.86
N VAL A 87 5.88 -7.50 4.16
CA VAL A 87 5.88 -8.63 5.10
C VAL A 87 5.45 -8.19 6.50
N LEU A 88 5.96 -7.06 6.99
CA LEU A 88 5.63 -6.53 8.32
C LEU A 88 4.15 -6.20 8.46
N TRP A 89 3.59 -5.38 7.56
CA TRP A 89 2.22 -4.91 7.67
C TRP A 89 1.20 -6.01 7.37
N LEU A 90 1.48 -6.91 6.42
CA LEU A 90 0.62 -8.08 6.24
C LEU A 90 0.68 -9.02 7.44
N GLY A 91 1.83 -9.12 8.11
CA GLY A 91 2.02 -9.88 9.34
C GLY A 91 1.08 -9.46 10.48
N GLU A 92 0.62 -8.20 10.49
CA GLU A 92 -0.31 -7.64 11.49
C GLU A 92 -1.80 -8.01 11.21
N LEU A 93 -2.11 -8.55 10.03
CA LEU A 93 -3.49 -8.80 9.58
C LEU A 93 -3.90 -10.28 9.74
N PRO A 94 -5.19 -10.62 9.83
CA PRO A 94 -5.63 -12.02 9.78
C PRO A 94 -5.15 -12.74 8.50
N LEU A 95 -4.79 -14.02 8.58
CA LEU A 95 -4.21 -14.79 7.46
C LEU A 95 -5.17 -14.85 6.27
N GLU A 96 -6.47 -14.99 6.52
CA GLU A 96 -7.53 -15.06 5.52
C GLU A 96 -7.66 -13.80 4.66
N ASN A 97 -7.08 -12.69 5.10
CA ASN A 97 -7.11 -11.42 4.38
C ASN A 97 -5.82 -11.14 3.61
N ARG A 98 -4.82 -12.02 3.68
CA ARG A 98 -3.52 -11.83 3.03
C ARG A 98 -3.51 -12.49 1.66
N GLU A 99 -2.95 -11.80 0.68
CA GLU A 99 -2.64 -12.32 -0.65
C GLU A 99 -1.13 -12.19 -0.88
N LEU A 100 -0.35 -13.15 -0.38
CA LEU A 100 1.08 -13.28 -0.68
C LEU A 100 1.29 -14.41 -1.67
#